data_AF-A0A8S9FVS4-F1
#
_entry.id   AF-A0A8S9FVS4-F1
#
_cell.length_a   1.000
_cell.length_b   1.000
_cell.length_c   1.000
_cell.angle_alpha   90.00
_cell.angle_beta   90.00
_cell.angle_gamma   90.00
#
_symmetry.space_group_name_H-M   'P 1'
#
loop_
_entity.id
_entity.type
_entity.pdbx_description
1 polymer ?
#
loop_
_entity_poly.entity_id
_entity_poly.type
_entity_poly.pdbx_seq_one_letter_code
_entity_poly.pdbx_strand_id
1 'polypeptide(L)'
;VKIVEARNVELKSSPSSLFIRFYLHAGSNRKVELNTTEICSRPDNDVTIWNQSFGLECQGDETAIEELKQESVLFELRRRKTTSFMGKWSRSELVGRGEVSWKSVMESDGMEIERFVVMGEKKDGEDCNKPLMLKIGLKLQASKLVNTKRVEDLCGCKDCKTCDCLDYEAFVVACALDGI
;
A
#
# COMPACT_ATOMS: atom_id res chain seq x y z
N VAL A 1 -2.35 1.20 -5.18
CA VAL A 1 -2.87 1.94 -4.01
C VAL A 1 -2.48 3.41 -4.14
N LYS A 2 -3.42 4.34 -4.00
CA LYS A 2 -3.18 5.79 -4.01
C LYS A 2 -3.61 6.38 -2.68
N ILE A 3 -2.71 7.11 -2.03
CA ILE A 3 -2.97 7.88 -0.82
C ILE A 3 -3.11 9.34 -1.21
N VAL A 4 -4.32 9.91 -1.13
CA VAL A 4 -4.60 11.24 -1.66
C VAL A 4 -4.40 12.29 -0.56
N GLU A 5 -5.26 12.28 0.45
CA GLU A 5 -5.28 13.29 1.52
C GLU A 5 -5.93 12.76 2.80
N ALA A 6 -5.60 13.37 3.93
CA ALA A 6 -6.33 13.22 5.19
C ALA A 6 -6.96 14.55 5.61
N ARG A 7 -8.16 14.49 6.20
CA ARG A 7 -8.93 15.64 6.69
C ARG A 7 -9.25 15.49 8.16
N ASN A 8 -9.41 16.61 8.85
CA ASN A 8 -9.73 16.67 10.28
C ASN A 8 -8.67 15.94 11.14
N VAL A 9 -7.40 16.10 10.78
CA VAL A 9 -6.29 15.59 11.60
C VAL A 9 -6.10 16.55 12.76
N GLU A 10 -6.26 16.07 13.99
CA GLU A 10 -6.03 16.90 15.18
C GLU A 10 -4.56 17.33 15.25
N LEU A 11 -4.28 18.63 15.13
CA LEU A 11 -2.93 19.16 15.10
C LEU A 11 -2.41 19.34 16.53
N LYS A 12 -1.24 18.77 16.84
CA LYS A 12 -0.56 19.01 18.14
C LYS A 12 0.28 20.28 18.03
N SER A 13 0.43 20.98 19.16
CA SER A 13 1.22 22.22 19.27
C SER A 13 2.73 22.05 18.99
N SER A 14 3.23 20.81 19.01
CA SER A 14 4.65 20.52 18.76
C SER A 14 4.88 20.10 17.30
N PRO A 15 5.99 20.53 16.68
CA PRO A 15 6.38 20.07 15.35
C PRO A 15 6.43 18.54 15.28
N SER A 16 5.73 17.99 14.30
CA SER A 16 5.70 16.55 14.03
C SER A 16 5.51 16.29 12.55
N SER A 17 5.94 15.12 12.09
CA SER A 17 5.62 14.61 10.77
C SER A 17 4.47 13.62 10.82
N LEU A 18 3.70 13.58 9.75
CA LEU A 18 2.62 12.62 9.50
C LEU A 18 2.99 11.74 8.31
N PHE A 19 2.62 10.47 8.39
CA PHE A 19 2.69 9.53 7.27
C PHE A 19 1.56 8.51 7.37
N ILE A 20 1.18 7.94 6.23
CA ILE A 20 0.29 6.79 6.17
C ILE A 20 1.14 5.54 6.06
N ARG A 21 0.87 4.59 6.95
CA ARG A 21 1.35 3.23 6.84
C ARG A 21 0.19 2.35 6.39
N PHE A 22 0.44 1.43 5.48
CA PHE A 22 -0.57 0.44 5.12
C PHE A 22 0.05 -0.92 4.85
N TYR A 23 -0.79 -1.94 4.92
CA TYR A 23 -0.37 -3.33 4.81
C TYR A 23 -1.13 -4.03 3.69
N LEU A 24 -0.41 -4.76 2.86
CA LEU A 24 -0.97 -5.56 1.78
C LEU A 24 -0.69 -7.04 2.03
N HIS A 25 -1.69 -7.89 1.80
CA HIS A 25 -1.57 -9.33 1.95
C HIS A 25 -0.61 -9.91 0.88
N ALA A 26 0.28 -10.82 1.28
CA ALA A 26 1.29 -11.43 0.40
C ALA A 26 1.33 -12.97 0.48
N GLY A 27 0.20 -13.57 0.85
CA GLY A 27 0.04 -15.01 1.01
C GLY A 27 0.67 -15.53 2.30
N SER A 28 0.19 -16.70 2.76
CA SER A 28 0.75 -17.42 3.90
C SER A 28 0.87 -16.57 5.17
N ASN A 29 -0.16 -15.76 5.46
CA ASN A 29 -0.21 -14.82 6.60
C ASN A 29 0.85 -13.71 6.60
N ARG A 30 1.58 -13.52 5.50
CA ARG A 30 2.57 -12.44 5.36
C ARG A 30 1.91 -11.16 4.89
N LYS A 31 2.46 -10.03 5.32
CA LYS A 31 2.01 -8.70 4.91
C LYS A 31 3.20 -7.85 4.49
N VAL A 32 3.03 -7.09 3.42
CA VAL A 32 3.98 -6.06 3.00
C VAL A 32 3.58 -4.75 3.67
N GLU A 33 4.46 -4.19 4.48
CA GLU A 33 4.31 -2.84 5.05
C GLU A 33 4.82 -1.81 4.05
N LEU A 34 3.99 -0.80 3.75
CA LEU A 34 4.35 0.35 2.93
C LEU A 34 4.08 1.63 3.70
N ASN A 35 4.96 2.62 3.55
CA ASN A 35 4.84 3.93 4.18
C ASN A 35 4.86 5.03 3.11
N THR A 36 4.02 6.05 3.26
CA THR A 36 4.14 7.28 2.46
C THR A 36 5.32 8.13 2.91
N THR A 37 5.67 9.13 2.10
CA THR A 37 6.59 10.18 2.51
C THR A 37 6.06 10.89 3.75
N GLU A 38 6.96 11.22 4.66
CA GLU A 38 6.62 12.01 5.84
C GLU A 38 6.40 13.47 5.46
N ILE A 39 5.28 14.05 5.92
CA ILE A 39 4.93 15.45 5.70
C ILE A 39 4.91 16.16 7.05
N CYS A 40 5.60 17.28 7.15
CA CYS A 40 5.55 18.11 8.35
C CYS A 40 4.14 18.66 8.57
N SER A 41 3.55 18.30 9.71
CA SER A 41 2.26 18.82 10.17
C SER A 41 2.43 20.28 10.55
N ARG A 42 1.69 21.17 9.87
CA ARG A 42 1.62 22.60 10.22
C ARG A 42 0.26 22.89 10.88
N PRO A 43 0.20 23.70 11.93
CA PRO A 43 -1.03 23.97 12.70
C PRO A 43 -2.14 24.67 11.88
N ASP A 44 -1.83 25.25 10.72
CA ASP A 44 -2.79 26.01 9.90
C ASP A 44 -3.44 25.19 8.78
N ASN A 45 -3.15 23.88 8.68
CA ASN A 45 -3.62 23.03 7.59
C ASN A 45 -4.60 21.94 8.06
N ASP A 46 -5.89 22.16 7.83
CA ASP A 46 -6.95 21.16 8.09
C ASP A 46 -6.90 19.93 7.16
N VAL A 47 -6.11 20.03 6.08
CA VAL A 47 -5.94 18.99 5.06
C VAL A 47 -4.45 18.67 4.91
N THR A 48 -4.10 17.39 5.01
CA THR A 48 -2.76 16.88 4.71
C THR A 48 -2.80 16.12 3.39
N ILE A 49 -2.02 16.55 2.38
CA ILE A 49 -2.06 15.99 1.03
C ILE A 49 -0.77 15.21 0.77
N TRP A 50 -0.88 13.92 0.42
CA TRP A 50 0.25 13.10 -0.04
C TRP A 50 0.26 12.96 -1.56
N ASN A 51 -0.91 12.70 -2.17
CA ASN A 51 -1.05 12.36 -3.59
C ASN A 51 0.00 11.35 -4.09
N GLN A 52 0.24 10.30 -3.30
CA GLN A 52 1.27 9.30 -3.57
C GLN A 52 0.65 7.98 -4.03
N SER A 53 1.21 7.39 -5.08
CA SER A 53 0.77 6.10 -5.64
C SER A 53 1.81 5.01 -5.42
N PHE A 54 1.33 3.80 -5.19
CA PHE A 54 2.11 2.57 -5.03
C PHE A 54 1.54 1.50 -5.95
N GLY A 55 2.40 0.93 -6.79
CA GLY A 55 2.11 -0.25 -7.59
C GLY A 55 2.88 -1.45 -7.03
N LEU A 56 2.22 -2.60 -6.96
CA LEU A 56 2.86 -3.88 -6.72
C LEU A 56 2.30 -4.87 -7.74
N GLU A 57 3.16 -5.68 -8.29
CA GLU A 57 2.77 -6.84 -9.07
C GLU A 57 2.58 -8.03 -8.13
N CYS A 58 1.51 -8.79 -8.34
CA CYS A 58 1.20 -9.98 -7.57
C CYS A 58 1.01 -11.17 -8.51
N GLN A 59 1.53 -12.32 -8.10
CA GLN A 59 1.31 -13.60 -8.76
C GLN A 59 0.46 -14.48 -7.83
N GLY A 60 -0.54 -15.14 -8.39
CA GLY A 60 -1.43 -16.01 -7.65
C GLY A 60 -2.31 -16.83 -8.59
N ASP A 61 -2.77 -17.96 -8.09
CA ASP A 61 -3.79 -18.79 -8.73
C ASP A 61 -5.20 -18.36 -8.26
N GLU A 62 -6.22 -19.14 -8.64
CA GLU A 62 -7.60 -18.87 -8.25
C GLU A 62 -7.79 -18.94 -6.72
N THR A 63 -7.05 -19.80 -6.02
CA THR A 63 -7.08 -19.88 -4.56
C THR A 63 -6.54 -18.60 -3.92
N ALA A 64 -5.44 -18.05 -4.43
CA ALA A 64 -4.91 -16.77 -3.96
C ALA A 64 -5.90 -15.60 -4.16
N ILE A 65 -6.72 -15.65 -5.22
CA ILE A 65 -7.79 -14.67 -5.45
C ILE A 65 -8.90 -14.81 -4.40
N GLU A 66 -9.33 -16.03 -4.07
CA GLU A 66 -10.34 -16.26 -3.04
C GLU A 66 -9.85 -15.87 -1.64
N GLU A 67 -8.58 -16.13 -1.33
CA GLU A 67 -7.93 -15.63 -0.10
C GLU A 67 -7.92 -14.10 -0.06
N LEU A 68 -7.49 -13.45 -1.15
CA LEU A 68 -7.45 -11.99 -1.23
C LEU A 68 -8.83 -11.37 -0.98
N LYS A 69 -9.92 -11.98 -1.47
CA LYS A 69 -11.29 -11.50 -1.21
C LYS A 69 -11.65 -11.43 0.28
N GLN A 70 -11.10 -12.34 1.10
CA GLN A 70 -11.34 -12.33 2.55
C GLN A 70 -10.49 -11.29 3.29
N GLU A 71 -9.46 -10.77 2.63
CA GLU A 71 -8.52 -9.83 3.22
C GLU A 71 -8.94 -8.37 3.01
N SER A 72 -8.21 -7.50 3.70
CA SER A 72 -8.42 -6.06 3.66
C SER A 72 -7.10 -5.30 3.63
N VAL A 73 -7.17 -4.09 3.08
CA VAL A 73 -6.09 -3.12 3.19
C VAL A 73 -6.31 -2.32 4.45
N LEU A 74 -5.35 -2.42 5.37
CA LEU A 74 -5.36 -1.65 6.59
C LEU A 74 -4.50 -0.40 6.45
N PHE A 75 -5.06 0.75 6.80
CA PHE A 75 -4.39 2.04 6.81
C PHE A 75 -4.24 2.55 8.25
N GLU A 76 -3.06 3.04 8.56
CA GLU A 76 -2.71 3.70 9.81
C GLU A 76 -2.20 5.11 9.50
N LEU A 77 -2.87 6.13 10.03
CA LEU A 77 -2.29 7.47 10.10
C LEU A 77 -1.36 7.50 11.30
N ARG A 78 -0.09 7.81 11.07
CA ARG A 78 0.95 7.80 12.10
C ARG A 78 1.59 9.18 12.22
N ARG A 79 1.95 9.52 13.46
CA ARG A 79 2.65 10.76 13.81
C ARG A 79 4.02 10.43 14.37
N ARG A 80 5.05 11.14 13.92
CA ARG A 80 6.37 11.08 14.51
C ARG A 80 6.76 12.45 15.03
N LYS A 81 7.17 12.51 16.30
CA LYS A 81 7.68 13.75 16.89
C LYS A 81 9.05 14.05 16.31
N THR A 82 9.27 15.29 15.90
CA THR A 82 10.60 15.76 15.50
C THR A 82 11.41 15.99 16.78
N THR A 83 12.18 15.00 17.24
CA THR A 83 13.02 15.16 18.42
C THR A 83 14.19 16.06 18.08
N SER A 84 14.21 17.27 18.63
CA SER A 84 15.43 18.06 18.68
C SER A 84 16.34 17.44 19.74
N PHE A 85 17.54 17.02 19.33
CA PHE A 85 18.65 16.53 20.16
C PHE A 85 18.56 15.07 20.69
N MET A 86 19.60 14.29 20.34
CA MET A 86 19.90 12.90 20.73
C MET A 86 19.07 11.75 20.10
N GLY A 87 19.32 11.49 18.82
CA GLY A 87 19.74 10.17 18.28
C GLY A 87 18.87 8.93 18.44
N LYS A 88 17.73 8.97 19.15
CA LYS A 88 16.79 7.85 19.25
C LYS A 88 15.66 8.06 18.25
N TRP A 89 15.54 7.15 17.29
CA TRP A 89 14.38 7.08 16.41
C TRP A 89 13.12 6.93 17.27
N SER A 90 12.40 8.04 17.49
CA SER A 90 11.15 8.03 18.26
C SER A 90 10.16 7.09 17.57
N ARG A 91 9.66 6.09 18.32
CA ARG A 91 8.57 5.23 17.87
C ARG A 91 7.38 6.13 17.49
N SER A 92 6.90 6.02 16.26
CA SER A 92 5.73 6.78 15.80
C SER A 92 4.46 6.41 16.58
N GLU A 93 3.62 7.39 16.87
CA GLU A 93 2.30 7.29 17.50
C GLU A 93 1.24 6.97 16.44
N LEU A 94 0.28 6.09 16.76
CA LEU A 94 -0.91 5.86 15.92
C LEU A 94 -1.93 6.97 16.20
N VAL A 95 -2.36 7.66 15.14
CA VAL A 95 -3.38 8.74 15.21
C VAL A 95 -4.76 8.20 14.87
N GLY A 96 -4.84 7.32 13.87
CA GLY A 96 -6.11 6.73 13.44
C GLY A 96 -5.89 5.51 12.56
N ARG A 97 -6.90 4.66 12.50
CA ARG A 97 -6.88 3.39 11.76
C ARG A 97 -8.16 3.25 10.95
N GLY A 98 -8.04 2.84 9.70
CA GLY A 98 -9.16 2.62 8.79
C GLY A 98 -8.87 1.44 7.86
N GLU A 99 -9.92 0.81 7.34
CA GLU A 99 -9.81 -0.45 6.62
C GLU A 99 -10.73 -0.49 5.40
N VAL A 100 -10.29 -1.16 4.35
CA VAL A 100 -11.07 -1.40 3.14
C VAL A 100 -10.90 -2.85 2.70
N SER A 101 -12.00 -3.60 2.56
CA SER A 101 -11.95 -4.99 2.10
C SER A 101 -11.63 -5.06 0.61
N TRP A 102 -10.80 -6.03 0.23
CA TRP A 102 -10.50 -6.30 -1.18
C TRP A 102 -11.73 -6.77 -1.94
N LYS A 103 -12.62 -7.54 -1.29
CA LYS A 103 -13.93 -7.90 -1.85
C LYS A 103 -14.67 -6.68 -2.40
N SER A 104 -14.73 -5.57 -1.65
CA SER A 104 -15.42 -4.36 -2.12
C SER A 104 -14.75 -3.69 -3.31
N VAL A 105 -13.43 -3.84 -3.46
CA VAL A 105 -12.68 -3.36 -4.64
C VAL A 105 -12.98 -4.25 -5.84
N MET A 106 -12.95 -5.57 -5.66
CA MET A 106 -13.17 -6.53 -6.74
C MET A 106 -14.61 -6.52 -7.27
N GLU A 107 -15.59 -6.20 -6.42
CA GLU A 107 -17.00 -6.07 -6.78
C GLU A 107 -17.35 -4.71 -7.41
N SER A 108 -16.41 -3.75 -7.40
CA SER A 108 -16.62 -2.43 -8.01
C SER A 108 -16.41 -2.44 -9.53
N ASP A 109 -17.01 -1.46 -10.21
CA ASP A 109 -16.82 -1.30 -11.64
C ASP A 109 -15.34 -1.03 -11.97
N GLY A 110 -14.81 -1.77 -12.95
CA GLY A 110 -13.39 -1.71 -13.31
C GLY A 110 -12.40 -2.18 -12.21
N MET A 111 -12.88 -2.82 -11.13
CA MET A 111 -12.07 -3.22 -9.97
C MET A 111 -11.28 -2.06 -9.35
N GLU A 112 -11.90 -0.88 -9.31
CA GLU A 112 -11.31 0.36 -8.85
C GLU A 112 -12.28 1.15 -7.97
N ILE A 113 -11.79 1.66 -6.84
CA ILE A 113 -12.54 2.54 -5.95
C ILE A 113 -11.70 3.76 -5.61
N GLU A 114 -12.37 4.92 -5.50
CA GLU A 114 -11.83 6.11 -4.84
C GLU A 114 -12.85 6.59 -3.81
N ARG A 115 -12.47 6.62 -2.54
CA ARG A 115 -13.40 7.01 -1.46
C ARG A 115 -12.69 7.54 -0.23
N PHE A 116 -13.45 8.17 0.66
CA PHE A 116 -13.01 8.45 2.01
C PHE A 116 -13.21 7.24 2.93
N VAL A 117 -12.22 6.98 3.77
CA VAL A 117 -12.24 6.00 4.85
C VAL A 117 -12.25 6.77 6.17
N VAL A 118 -13.22 6.46 7.03
CA VAL A 118 -13.24 7.01 8.39
C VAL A 118 -12.16 6.29 9.21
N MET A 119 -11.29 7.05 9.87
CA MET A 119 -10.13 6.56 10.60
C MET A 119 -10.39 6.70 12.10
N GLY A 120 -10.85 5.65 12.76
CA GLY A 120 -11.17 5.68 14.20
C GLY A 120 -12.12 4.58 14.62
N GLU A 121 -12.20 4.32 15.92
CA GLU A 121 -13.24 3.46 16.49
C GLU A 121 -14.57 4.22 16.51
N LYS A 122 -15.68 3.52 16.23
CA LYS A 122 -17.02 4.06 16.49
C LYS A 122 -17.16 4.24 17.99
N LYS A 123 -16.96 5.45 18.50
CA LYS A 123 -17.38 5.79 19.86
C LYS A 123 -18.88 6.06 19.82
N ASP A 124 -19.66 5.24 20.52
CA ASP A 124 -21.05 5.55 20.84
C ASP A 124 -21.02 6.71 21.86
N GLY A 125 -21.05 7.92 21.34
CA GLY A 125 -20.96 9.14 22.15
C GLY A 125 -20.90 10.36 21.26
N GLU A 126 -21.86 11.25 21.47
CA GLU A 126 -22.06 12.53 20.79
C GLU A 126 -20.89 13.48 21.07
N ASP A 127 -19.79 13.29 20.36
CA ASP A 127 -18.74 14.30 20.23
C ASP A 127 -18.86 14.88 18.82
N CYS A 128 -19.35 16.12 18.73
CA CYS A 128 -19.66 16.85 17.49
C CYS A 128 -18.43 17.17 16.61
N ASN A 129 -17.32 16.48 16.82
CA ASN A 129 -16.08 16.66 16.08
C ASN A 129 -16.15 15.89 14.76
N LYS A 130 -15.82 16.57 13.65
CA LYS A 130 -15.78 15.94 12.32
C LYS A 130 -14.83 14.74 12.37
N PRO A 131 -15.23 13.56 11.87
CA PRO A 131 -14.39 12.37 11.95
C PRO A 131 -13.09 12.56 11.16
N LEU A 132 -12.00 11.96 11.65
CA LEU A 132 -10.76 11.84 10.88
C LEU A 132 -11.04 10.99 9.63
N MET A 133 -10.71 11.52 8.46
CA MET A 133 -11.00 10.86 7.18
C MET A 133 -9.74 10.78 6.32
N LEU A 134 -9.56 9.66 5.63
CA LEU A 134 -8.48 9.42 4.68
C LEU A 134 -9.06 9.14 3.29
N LYS A 135 -8.73 9.95 2.29
CA LYS A 135 -9.08 9.70 0.90
C LYS A 135 -8.07 8.74 0.27
N ILE A 136 -8.56 7.61 -0.22
CA ILE A 136 -7.76 6.55 -0.86
C ILE A 136 -8.29 6.20 -2.23
N GLY A 137 -7.40 5.73 -3.10
CA GLY A 137 -7.71 5.02 -4.33
C GLY A 137 -7.15 3.60 -4.27
N LEU A 138 -7.98 2.60 -4.58
CA LEU A 138 -7.55 1.21 -4.72
C LEU A 138 -7.95 0.73 -6.11
N LYS A 139 -7.02 0.06 -6.79
CA LYS A 139 -7.21 -0.50 -8.11
C LYS A 139 -6.54 -1.86 -8.15
N LEU A 140 -7.27 -2.85 -8.65
CA LEU A 140 -6.76 -4.18 -8.96
C LEU A 140 -6.82 -4.37 -10.47
N GLN A 141 -5.71 -4.77 -11.08
CA GLN A 141 -5.65 -5.03 -12.51
C GLN A 141 -5.25 -6.48 -12.73
N ALA A 142 -6.14 -7.25 -13.37
CA ALA A 142 -5.82 -8.60 -13.80
C ALA A 142 -5.03 -8.54 -15.12
N SER A 143 -3.73 -8.78 -15.03
CA SER A 143 -2.90 -9.04 -16.20
C SER A 143 -3.02 -10.53 -16.53
N LYS A 144 -3.66 -10.89 -17.65
CA LYS A 144 -3.49 -12.25 -18.17
C LYS A 144 -2.01 -12.39 -18.51
N LEU A 145 -1.34 -13.34 -17.86
CA LEU A 145 -0.04 -13.80 -18.32
C LEU A 145 -0.27 -14.26 -19.76
N VAL A 146 0.17 -13.45 -20.72
CA VAL A 146 0.29 -13.94 -22.09
C VAL A 146 1.34 -15.02 -21.95
N ASN A 147 0.92 -16.29 -22.07
CA ASN A 147 1.83 -17.35 -22.45
C ASN A 147 2.48 -16.86 -23.75
N THR A 148 3.62 -16.18 -23.66
CA THR A 148 4.59 -16.22 -24.73
C THR A 148 4.91 -17.69 -24.84
N LYS A 149 4.22 -18.34 -25.80
CA LYS A 149 4.54 -19.67 -26.28
C LYS A 149 6.05 -19.75 -26.27
N ARG A 150 6.56 -20.79 -25.59
CA ARG A 150 7.97 -21.19 -25.61
C ARG A 150 8.58 -20.72 -26.92
N VAL A 151 9.62 -19.89 -26.83
CA VAL A 151 10.60 -19.81 -27.91
C VAL A 151 11.28 -21.19 -27.91
N GLU A 152 10.56 -22.19 -28.42
CA GLU A 152 11.20 -23.27 -29.15
C GLU A 152 11.95 -22.56 -30.27
N ASP A 153 13.25 -22.36 -30.06
CA ASP A 153 14.32 -22.58 -31.04
C ASP A 153 15.55 -21.66 -30.85
N LEU A 154 16.06 -21.51 -29.61
CA LEU A 154 17.39 -20.91 -29.38
C LEU A 154 18.33 -21.79 -28.55
N CYS A 155 18.12 -23.11 -28.52
CA CYS A 155 19.18 -24.04 -28.16
C CYS A 155 20.01 -24.36 -29.40
N GLY A 156 20.99 -23.51 -29.71
CA GLY A 156 22.01 -23.75 -30.73
C GLY A 156 23.09 -24.76 -30.29
N CYS A 157 22.79 -25.69 -29.38
CA CYS A 157 23.77 -26.66 -28.88
C CYS A 157 23.63 -27.98 -29.64
N LYS A 158 24.51 -28.19 -30.63
CA LYS A 158 24.53 -29.44 -31.40
C LYS A 158 25.07 -30.66 -30.63
N ASP A 159 25.64 -30.52 -29.44
CA ASP A 159 26.30 -31.64 -28.73
C ASP A 159 26.23 -31.58 -27.18
N CYS A 160 25.10 -31.24 -26.57
CA CYS A 160 24.95 -31.34 -25.12
C CYS A 160 24.25 -32.65 -24.70
N LYS A 161 25.03 -33.70 -24.39
CA LYS A 161 24.52 -34.93 -23.76
C LYS A 161 24.30 -34.81 -22.24
N THR A 162 24.51 -33.64 -21.64
CA THR A 162 24.42 -33.47 -20.17
C THR A 162 24.21 -32.01 -19.77
N CYS A 163 23.13 -31.37 -20.23
CA CYS A 163 22.69 -30.09 -19.65
C CYS A 163 21.50 -30.34 -18.72
N ASP A 164 21.79 -30.42 -17.42
CA ASP A 164 20.79 -30.09 -16.39
C ASP A 164 20.61 -28.56 -16.43
N CYS A 165 19.69 -28.10 -17.28
CA CYS A 165 19.20 -26.73 -17.24
C CYS A 165 18.31 -26.59 -16.01
N LEU A 166 18.92 -26.37 -14.85
CA LEU A 166 18.18 -25.90 -13.69
C LEU A 166 17.75 -24.46 -13.95
N ASP A 167 16.45 -24.29 -14.21
CA ASP A 167 15.76 -23.00 -14.34
C ASP A 167 16.00 -22.14 -13.08
N TYR A 168 17.02 -21.29 -13.12
CA TYR A 168 17.11 -20.13 -12.25
C TYR A 168 16.63 -18.92 -13.04
N GLU A 169 15.31 -18.70 -13.00
CA GLU A 169 14.65 -17.46 -13.42
C GLU A 169 15.09 -16.33 -12.46
N ALA A 170 16.17 -15.64 -12.80
CA ALA A 170 16.63 -14.45 -12.11
C ALA A 170 16.02 -13.21 -12.79
N PHE A 171 15.08 -12.54 -12.14
CA PHE A 171 14.58 -11.24 -12.59
C PHE A 171 15.28 -10.10 -11.83
N VAL A 172 15.88 -9.20 -12.59
CA VAL A 172 16.48 -7.94 -12.13
C VAL A 172 15.36 -6.96 -11.80
N VAL A 173 15.32 -6.51 -10.54
CA VAL A 173 14.42 -5.42 -10.10
C VAL A 173 14.99 -4.09 -10.60
N ALA A 174 14.34 -3.48 -11.58
CA ALA A 174 14.52 -2.07 -11.90
C ALA A 174 13.44 -1.27 -11.18
N CYS A 175 13.81 -0.57 -10.10
CA CYS A 175 12.95 0.46 -9.52
C CYS A 175 13.00 1.70 -10.42
N ALA A 176 11.94 1.93 -11.21
CA ALA A 176 11.72 3.23 -11.84
C ALA A 176 11.08 4.17 -10.82
N LEU A 177 11.85 5.13 -10.32
CA LEU A 177 11.33 6.33 -9.67
C LEU A 177 11.12 7.36 -10.78
N ASP A 178 9.89 7.55 -11.23
CA ASP A 178 9.57 8.71 -12.07
C ASP A 178 9.62 9.96 -11.18
N GLY A 179 10.71 10.70 -11.31
CA GLY A 179 10.86 12.05 -10.80
C GLY A 179 10.73 13.06 -11.93
N ILE A 180 9.72 13.92 -11.87
CA ILE A 180 9.75 15.37 -11.57
C ILE A 180 8.31 15.89 -11.70
#